data_AF-E2APV6-F1
#
_entry.id   AF-E2APV6-F1
#
_cell.length_a   1.000
_cell.length_b   1.000
_cell.length_c   1.000
_cell.angle_alpha   90.00
_cell.angle_beta   90.00
_cell.angle_gamma   90.00
#
_symmetry.space_group_name_H-M   'P 1'
#
loop_
_entity.id
_entity.type
_entity.pdbx_description
1 polymer ?
#
loop_
_entity_poly.entity_id
_entity_poly.type
_entity_poly.pdbx_seq_one_letter_code
_entity_poly.pdbx_strand_id
1 'polypeptide(L)'
;YWIPIFTGRFLLFFSHYSLTHKKVVIVGLTDRAFKLLHPHTENFSFIINTLLNNGYPIHFIYHTIFHRLKYLISNVNVNTSSLIQPLPFSIPYFTIPF
;
A
#
# COMPACT_ATOMS: atom_id res chain seq x y z
N TYR A 1 26.71 3.86 -12.47
CA TYR A 1 25.31 4.04 -12.93
C TYR A 1 24.55 2.78 -12.54
N TRP A 2 23.54 2.86 -11.68
CA TRP A 2 22.74 1.70 -11.27
C TRP A 2 21.30 1.90 -11.75
N ILE A 3 20.84 1.02 -12.63
CA ILE A 3 19.43 0.92 -12.98
C ILE A 3 18.76 0.10 -11.87
N PRO A 4 17.74 0.64 -11.18
CA PRO A 4 17.00 -0.12 -10.19
C PRO A 4 16.15 -1.16 -10.93
N ILE A 5 16.61 -2.42 -10.92
CA ILE A 5 15.86 -3.55 -11.45
C ILE A 5 14.91 -4.02 -10.34
N PHE A 6 13.61 -3.96 -10.58
CA PHE A 6 12.63 -4.51 -9.64
C PHE A 6 12.73 -6.04 -9.65
N THR A 7 13.30 -6.61 -8.58
CA THR A 7 13.54 -8.06 -8.49
C THR A 7 12.34 -8.84 -7.95
N GLY A 8 11.26 -8.16 -7.51
CA GLY A 8 10.10 -8.81 -6.87
C GLY A 8 10.41 -9.53 -5.56
N ARG A 9 11.63 -9.39 -5.04
CA ARG A 9 12.05 -10.02 -3.79
C ARG A 9 11.60 -9.17 -2.61
N PHE A 10 10.64 -9.68 -1.86
CA PHE A 10 10.19 -9.08 -0.63
C PHE A 10 10.72 -9.88 0.56
N LEU A 11 10.42 -9.38 1.75
CA LEU A 11 10.79 -10.04 2.99
C LEU A 11 10.08 -11.41 3.07
N LEU A 12 10.85 -12.50 3.16
CA LEU A 12 10.32 -13.87 3.13
C LEU A 12 9.36 -14.14 4.30
N PHE A 13 8.27 -14.87 4.08
CA PHE A 13 7.32 -15.16 5.16
C PHE A 13 7.89 -16.03 6.30
N PHE A 14 8.86 -16.91 6.04
CA PHE A 14 9.44 -17.79 7.07
C PHE A 14 10.59 -17.16 7.87
N SER A 15 10.97 -15.93 7.53
CA SER A 15 12.02 -15.21 8.26
C SER A 15 11.56 -14.81 9.68
N HIS A 16 12.52 -14.60 10.58
CA HIS A 16 12.30 -14.24 12.00
C HIS A 16 11.60 -12.89 12.25
N TYR A 17 11.29 -12.12 11.20
CA TYR A 17 10.59 -10.85 11.36
C TYR A 17 9.16 -11.03 11.86
N SER A 18 8.72 -10.05 12.65
CA SER A 18 7.37 -10.00 13.22
C SER A 18 6.29 -10.04 12.13
N LEU A 19 5.13 -10.59 12.49
CA LEU A 19 3.96 -10.65 11.61
C LEU A 19 3.54 -9.23 11.15
N THR A 20 3.77 -8.22 11.98
CA THR A 20 3.49 -6.81 11.69
C THR A 20 4.31 -6.31 10.51
N HIS A 21 5.62 -6.58 10.46
CA HIS A 21 6.45 -6.19 9.32
C HIS A 21 6.01 -6.86 8.01
N LYS A 22 5.62 -8.13 8.08
CA LYS A 22 5.06 -8.89 6.95
C LYS A 22 3.74 -8.27 6.45
N LYS A 23 2.87 -7.80 7.36
CA LYS A 23 1.67 -7.03 7.00
C LYS A 23 2.01 -5.72 6.31
N VAL A 24 2.99 -4.97 6.83
CA VAL A 24 3.41 -3.67 6.26
C VAL A 24 3.86 -3.81 4.81
N VAL A 25 4.57 -4.89 4.48
CA VAL A 25 4.95 -5.19 3.08
C VAL A 25 3.71 -5.33 2.19
N ILE A 26 2.73 -6.13 2.60
CA ILE A 26 1.48 -6.34 1.83
C ILE A 26 0.71 -5.02 1.68
N VAL A 27 0.58 -4.25 2.76
CA VAL A 27 -0.10 -2.94 2.76
C VAL A 27 0.59 -1.97 1.81
N GLY A 28 1.92 -1.85 1.88
CA GLY A 28 2.69 -0.96 1.02
C GLY A 28 2.63 -1.32 -0.47
N LEU A 29 2.42 -2.60 -0.81
CA LEU A 29 2.17 -3.03 -2.19
C LEU A 29 0.73 -2.75 -2.61
N THR A 30 -0.22 -3.01 -1.73
CA THR A 30 -1.65 -2.75 -1.96
C THR A 30 -1.90 -1.27 -2.22
N ASP A 31 -1.32 -0.38 -1.42
CA ASP A 31 -1.46 1.06 -1.57
C ASP A 31 -0.88 1.58 -2.89
N ARG A 32 0.27 1.02 -3.30
CA ARG A 32 0.89 1.35 -4.58
C ARG A 32 0.03 0.85 -5.74
N ALA A 33 -0.43 -0.39 -5.71
CA ALA A 33 -1.35 -0.89 -6.73
C ALA A 33 -2.62 -0.06 -6.80
N PHE A 34 -3.21 0.29 -5.65
CA PHE A 34 -4.43 1.11 -5.60
C PHE A 34 -4.22 2.49 -6.21
N LYS A 35 -3.10 3.17 -5.90
CA LYS A 35 -2.77 4.49 -6.48
C LYS A 35 -2.45 4.41 -7.97
N LEU A 36 -1.85 3.31 -8.42
CA LEU A 36 -1.51 3.06 -9.82
C LEU A 36 -2.71 2.55 -10.64
N LEU A 37 -3.82 2.16 -10.01
CA LEU A 37 -4.94 1.52 -10.66
C LEU A 37 -5.82 2.52 -11.44
N HIS A 38 -5.29 3.01 -12.55
CA HIS A 38 -6.07 3.16 -13.77
C HIS A 38 -5.95 1.80 -14.51
N PRO A 39 -7.04 1.25 -15.03
CA PRO A 39 -7.58 -0.09 -14.77
C PRO A 39 -6.75 -1.26 -15.34
N HIS A 40 -5.86 -1.85 -14.53
CA HIS A 40 -5.32 -3.19 -14.83
C HIS A 40 -5.38 -4.06 -13.58
N THR A 41 -6.39 -4.94 -13.53
CA THR A 41 -6.51 -6.05 -12.56
C THR A 41 -5.26 -6.93 -12.51
N GLU A 42 -4.47 -6.90 -13.57
CA GLU A 42 -3.15 -7.52 -13.69
C GLU A 42 -2.17 -7.09 -12.59
N ASN A 43 -2.24 -5.85 -12.10
CA ASN A 43 -1.36 -5.37 -11.04
C ASN A 43 -1.58 -6.09 -9.71
N PHE A 44 -2.83 -6.39 -9.37
CA PHE A 44 -3.16 -7.15 -8.17
C PHE A 44 -2.79 -8.62 -8.32
N SER A 45 -3.02 -9.21 -9.50
CA SER A 45 -2.58 -10.57 -9.82
C SER A 45 -1.06 -10.70 -9.67
N PHE A 46 -0.31 -9.74 -10.21
CA PHE A 46 1.14 -9.68 -10.09
C PHE A 46 1.60 -9.60 -8.63
N ILE A 47 0.99 -8.74 -7.81
CA ILE A 47 1.33 -8.62 -6.38
C ILE A 47 1.04 -9.93 -5.62
N ILE A 48 -0.11 -10.56 -5.87
CA ILE A 48 -0.48 -11.82 -5.21
C ILE A 48 0.53 -12.91 -5.58
N ASN A 49 0.84 -13.07 -6.87
CA ASN A 49 1.83 -14.04 -7.34
C ASN A 49 3.21 -13.80 -6.73
N THR A 50 3.61 -12.53 -6.63
CA THR A 50 4.90 -12.16 -6.03
C THR A 50 4.92 -12.50 -4.54
N LEU A 51 3.84 -12.25 -3.79
CA LEU A 51 3.75 -12.61 -2.37
C LEU A 51 3.71 -14.12 -2.14
N LEU A 52 3.00 -14.87 -2.98
CA LEU A 52 2.99 -16.35 -2.95
C LEU A 52 4.39 -16.92 -3.18
N ASN A 53 5.14 -16.38 -4.13
CA ASN A 53 6.54 -16.77 -4.38
C ASN A 53 7.46 -16.46 -3.18
N ASN A 54 7.10 -15.51 -2.32
CA ASN A 54 7.82 -15.19 -1.09
C ASN A 54 7.31 -16.01 0.14
N GLY A 55 6.46 -17.02 -0.10
CA GLY A 55 5.98 -17.97 0.93
C GLY A 55 4.84 -17.45 1.81
N TYR A 56 4.18 -16.35 1.42
CA TYR A 56 3.09 -15.80 2.21
C TYR A 56 1.82 -16.68 2.08
N PRO A 57 1.11 -16.99 3.17
CA PRO A 57 -0.13 -17.76 3.10
C PRO A 57 -1.22 -16.99 2.34
N ILE A 58 -1.93 -17.65 1.41
CA ILE A 58 -2.97 -17.01 0.59
C ILE A 58 -4.07 -16.35 1.42
N HIS A 59 -4.51 -17.01 2.50
CA HIS A 59 -5.52 -16.46 3.41
C HIS A 59 -5.05 -15.17 4.08
N PHE A 60 -3.78 -15.12 4.48
CA PHE A 60 -3.18 -13.94 5.11
C PHE A 60 -3.04 -12.77 4.12
N ILE A 61 -2.66 -13.07 2.88
CA ILE A 61 -2.60 -12.08 1.79
C ILE A 61 -3.98 -11.50 1.56
N TYR A 62 -4.98 -12.35 1.29
CA TYR A 62 -6.33 -11.92 0.94
C TYR A 62 -6.96 -11.08 2.05
N HIS A 63 -6.88 -11.55 3.30
CA HIS A 63 -7.41 -10.83 4.45
C HIS A 63 -6.79 -9.42 4.60
N THR A 64 -5.47 -9.32 4.43
CA THR A 64 -4.75 -8.05 4.58
C THR A 64 -5.09 -7.08 3.44
N ILE A 65 -5.13 -7.57 2.20
CA ILE A 65 -5.50 -6.76 1.02
C ILE A 65 -6.95 -6.28 1.14
N PHE A 66 -7.88 -7.17 1.48
CA PHE A 66 -9.31 -6.85 1.60
C PHE A 66 -9.55 -5.78 2.68
N HIS A 67 -8.97 -5.98 3.87
CA HIS A 67 -9.08 -5.00 4.96
C HIS A 67 -8.50 -3.63 4.54
N ARG A 68 -7.37 -3.62 3.83
CA ARG A 68 -6.75 -2.37 3.38
C ARG A 68 -7.58 -1.68 2.29
N LEU A 69 -8.10 -2.42 1.32
CA LEU A 69 -8.99 -1.87 0.28
C LEU A 69 -10.25 -1.24 0.89
N LYS A 70 -10.89 -1.93 1.85
CA LYS A 70 -12.04 -1.39 2.57
C LYS A 70 -11.71 -0.04 3.24
N TYR A 71 -10.55 0.05 3.87
CA TYR A 71 -10.06 1.30 4.48
C TYR A 71 -9.83 2.40 3.42
N LEU A 72 -9.15 2.09 2.32
CA LEU A 72 -8.86 3.07 1.26
C LEU A 72 -10.14 3.62 0.62
N ILE A 73 -11.10 2.75 0.29
CA ILE A 73 -12.39 3.15 -0.30
C ILE A 73 -13.21 4.00 0.68
N SER A 74 -13.25 3.58 1.96
CA SER A 74 -13.94 4.36 3.00
C SER A 74 -13.33 5.76 3.13
N ASN A 75 -12.01 5.88 3.08
CA ASN A 75 -11.33 7.16 3.21
C ASN A 75 -11.53 8.06 1.98
N VAL A 76 -11.64 7.48 0.78
CA VAL A 76 -11.98 8.23 -0.44
C VAL A 76 -13.37 8.86 -0.33
N ASN A 77 -14.37 8.14 0.18
CA ASN A 77 -15.72 8.68 0.36
C ASN A 77 -15.81 9.79 1.43
N VAL A 78 -14.99 9.72 2.48
CA VAL A 78 -14.88 10.81 3.46
C VAL A 78 -14.25 12.04 2.81
N ASN A 79 -13.21 11.86 2.01
CA ASN A 79 -12.53 12.97 1.36
C ASN A 79 -13.40 13.64 0.28
N THR A 80 -14.19 12.89 -0.48
CA THR A 80 -15.11 13.47 -1.48
C THR A 80 -16.23 14.29 -0.85
N SER A 81 -16.75 13.88 0.32
CA SER A 81 -17.72 14.67 1.07
C SER A 81 -17.09 15.93 1.71
N SER A 82 -15.83 15.89 2.13
CA SER A 82 -15.12 17.09 2.61
C SER A 82 -14.64 18.04 1.50
N LEU A 83 -14.41 17.55 0.26
CA LEU A 83 -13.99 18.38 -0.88
C LEU A 83 -15.11 19.24 -1.48
N ILE A 84 -16.36 19.07 -1.04
CA ILE A 84 -17.47 20.00 -1.33
C ILE A 84 -17.39 21.25 -0.42
N GLN A 85 -16.49 21.29 0.57
CA GLN A 85 -16.21 22.51 1.33
C GLN A 85 -15.09 23.31 0.66
N PRO A 86 -15.26 24.64 0.44
CA PRO A 86 -14.26 25.45 -0.23
C PRO A 86 -12.96 25.49 0.58
N LEU A 87 -11.84 25.29 -0.13
CA LEU A 87 -10.46 25.30 0.36
C LEU A 87 -10.19 26.45 1.35
N PRO A 88 -9.91 26.20 2.65
CA PRO A 88 -9.37 27.24 3.51
C PRO A 88 -7.84 27.27 3.38
N PHE A 89 -7.37 28.47 3.09
CA PHE A 89 -5.98 28.90 3.06
C PHE A 89 -5.16 28.49 4.31
N SER A 90 -3.84 28.41 4.08
CA SER A 90 -2.75 28.55 5.06
C SER A 90 -2.35 27.32 5.88
N ILE A 91 -1.28 26.66 5.44
CA ILE A 91 -0.49 25.75 6.26
C ILE A 91 0.62 26.60 6.92
N PRO A 92 0.73 26.68 8.25
CA PRO A 92 1.85 27.37 8.88
C PRO A 92 3.08 26.46 8.78
N TYR A 93 4.14 26.91 8.12
CA TYR A 93 5.43 26.23 8.16
C TYR A 93 6.08 26.46 9.53
N PHE A 94 6.65 25.41 10.09
CA PHE A 94 7.44 25.48 11.32
C PHE A 94 8.90 25.82 10.95
N THR A 95 9.36 27.02 11.30
CA THR A 95 10.76 27.42 11.08
C THR A 95 11.57 27.20 12.36
N ILE A 96 12.65 26.43 12.25
CA ILE A 96 13.61 26.19 13.33
C ILE A 96 14.67 27.30 13.25
N PRO A 97 14.96 28.04 14.33
CA PRO A 97 16.03 29.04 14.31
C PRO A 97 17.42 28.38 14.44
N PHE A 98 18.41 29.02 13.83
CA PHE A 98 19.84 28.69 13.88
C PHE A 98 20.49 29.18 15.17
#